data_AF-W0RHQ8-F1
#
_entry.id   AF-W0RHQ8-F1
#
_cell.length_a   1.000
_cell.length_b   1.000
_cell.length_c   1.000
_cell.angle_alpha   90.00
_cell.angle_beta   90.00
_cell.angle_gamma   90.00
#
_symmetry.space_group_name_H-M   'P 1'
#
loop_
_entity.id
_entity.type
_entity.pdbx_description
1 polymer ?
#
loop_
_entity_poly.entity_id
_entity_poly.type
_entity_poly.pdbx_seq_one_letter_code
_entity_poly.pdbx_strand_id
1 'polypeptide(L)'
;MTTPTPEPSRDPSIPSGHAPRGDAPQPNRRSGDRRTGDRRTHTPLSRMLEGLATTSEHAIVMPVEPALYPLTPSQTSVLVREALLEDEAFNDVTTIATVLSERRARAHIVARAQGVVAGLPLAVEAFRQIDPRITVRVDVPDGAMVTPGMPVLFMTGHARGILSAERVALNFLQRLSGVASLTSRYVSAVAGTGARILDTRKTTPGWRRLEKYAVRAGGGYNHRMDLATAVLIKDNHLAAVDGDIAFAVRRARELAPDGARVEVECDTKAQVGAALAAGADVIMLDNMSLELMKECAALCKGRATTEASGGVRLDSVRAIAETGVDWISVGALTHSAPALDIALDFD
;
A
#
# COMPACT_ATOMS: atom_id res chain seq x y z
N MET A 1 -2.38 52.14 46.44
CA MET A 1 -3.43 51.49 47.24
C MET A 1 -3.69 50.11 46.66
N THR A 2 -3.18 49.07 47.30
CA THR A 2 -3.73 47.69 47.28
C THR A 2 -2.85 46.85 48.21
N THR A 3 -3.46 46.40 49.30
CA THR A 3 -3.05 45.30 50.17
C THR A 3 -4.22 44.28 50.16
N PRO A 4 -4.10 43.07 50.74
CA PRO A 4 -3.39 41.93 50.15
C PRO A 4 -4.19 40.59 50.30
N THR A 5 -3.57 39.48 49.87
CA THR A 5 -3.67 38.02 50.20
C THR A 5 -4.84 37.42 51.05
N PRO A 6 -5.16 36.10 50.91
CA PRO A 6 -4.32 35.02 51.53
C PRO A 6 -4.23 33.66 50.78
N GLU A 7 -3.01 33.19 50.52
CA GLU A 7 -2.22 32.12 51.19
C GLU A 7 -2.89 30.83 51.81
N PRO A 8 -2.13 29.77 52.23
CA PRO A 8 -1.84 28.53 51.48
C PRO A 8 -2.05 27.20 52.30
N SER A 9 -1.64 26.03 51.78
CA SER A 9 -1.29 24.82 52.59
C SER A 9 -0.23 23.99 51.85
N ARG A 10 1.03 23.89 52.33
CA ARG A 10 1.65 22.88 53.26
C ARG A 10 1.39 21.44 52.81
N ASP A 11 2.36 20.53 52.61
CA ASP A 11 3.55 20.21 53.43
C ASP A 11 4.53 19.23 52.65
N PRO A 12 5.57 18.57 53.21
CA PRO A 12 6.97 18.68 52.74
C PRO A 12 7.68 17.34 52.38
N SER A 13 9.00 17.44 52.21
CA SER A 13 10.05 16.50 51.76
C SER A 13 10.40 15.23 52.60
N ILE A 14 10.73 14.11 51.90
CA ILE A 14 11.89 13.14 51.94
C ILE A 14 12.65 12.97 53.30
N PRO A 15 13.15 11.78 53.82
CA PRO A 15 14.01 10.81 53.09
C PRO A 15 14.20 9.32 53.59
N SER A 16 14.94 8.56 52.75
CA SER A 16 16.00 7.55 53.06
C SER A 16 15.67 6.09 53.45
N GLY A 17 16.48 5.14 52.93
CA GLY A 17 16.75 3.85 53.60
C GLY A 17 17.04 2.60 52.74
N HIS A 18 18.31 2.38 52.40
CA HIS A 18 19.07 1.11 52.24
C HIS A 18 18.47 -0.21 51.65
N ALA A 19 19.15 -0.71 50.60
CA ALA A 19 19.34 -2.13 50.22
C ALA A 19 20.41 -2.81 51.16
N PRO A 20 20.88 -4.08 51.00
CA PRO A 20 20.69 -5.08 49.93
C PRO A 20 20.62 -6.58 50.41
N ARG A 21 20.57 -7.55 49.47
CA ARG A 21 21.39 -8.81 49.38
C ARG A 21 20.65 -10.04 48.81
N GLY A 22 21.41 -10.88 48.09
CA GLY A 22 21.09 -12.27 47.75
C GLY A 22 21.29 -12.59 46.26
N ASP A 23 22.52 -12.65 45.75
CA ASP A 23 23.41 -13.83 45.66
C ASP A 23 23.14 -14.74 44.44
N ALA A 24 24.12 -14.71 43.52
CA ALA A 24 24.36 -15.73 42.50
C ALA A 24 25.49 -16.65 42.97
N PRO A 25 25.55 -17.89 42.47
CA PRO A 25 26.86 -18.51 42.25
C PRO A 25 27.00 -19.21 40.88
N GLN A 26 28.15 -19.00 40.23
CA GLN A 26 28.77 -19.94 39.28
C GLN A 26 29.98 -20.63 39.98
N PRO A 27 30.80 -21.44 39.29
CA PRO A 27 30.59 -22.85 38.92
C PRO A 27 31.69 -23.75 39.54
N ASN A 28 31.61 -25.08 39.41
CA ASN A 28 32.81 -25.90 39.60
C ASN A 28 32.86 -27.16 38.73
N ARG A 29 34.11 -27.54 38.41
CA ARG A 29 34.55 -28.44 37.33
C ARG A 29 34.75 -29.91 37.77
N ARG A 30 34.96 -30.76 36.72
CA ARG A 30 35.64 -32.09 36.68
C ARG A 30 34.75 -33.28 37.09
N SER A 31 34.77 -34.46 36.49
CA SER A 31 35.70 -35.18 35.59
C SER A 31 35.03 -36.49 35.13
N GLY A 32 35.48 -37.12 34.04
CA GLY A 32 35.36 -38.59 33.91
C GLY A 32 35.00 -39.13 32.53
N ASP A 33 36.02 -39.67 31.88
CA ASP A 33 36.07 -40.36 30.59
C ASP A 33 35.25 -41.69 30.55
N ARG A 34 34.66 -42.01 29.39
CA ARG A 34 34.54 -43.38 28.84
C ARG A 34 33.87 -43.39 27.46
N ARG A 35 34.65 -43.83 26.46
CA ARG A 35 34.24 -44.25 25.11
C ARG A 35 33.19 -45.38 25.16
N THR A 36 32.25 -45.37 24.19
CA THR A 36 31.91 -46.50 23.29
C THR A 36 30.64 -46.18 22.49
N GLY A 37 30.59 -46.62 21.22
CA GLY A 37 29.33 -47.05 20.63
C GLY A 37 28.68 -46.11 19.63
N ASP A 38 29.17 -46.20 18.40
CA ASP A 38 28.42 -46.12 17.15
C ASP A 38 26.89 -46.22 17.27
N ARG A 39 26.20 -45.14 16.85
CA ARG A 39 24.86 -45.15 16.20
C ARG A 39 24.51 -43.73 15.78
N ARG A 40 24.96 -43.35 14.58
CA ARG A 40 24.39 -42.19 13.86
C ARG A 40 22.94 -42.51 13.53
N THR A 41 22.01 -42.01 14.34
CA THR A 41 20.60 -41.97 13.98
C THR A 41 20.43 -40.94 12.88
N HIS A 42 20.41 -41.41 11.63
CA HIS A 42 19.92 -40.66 10.49
C HIS A 42 18.46 -40.27 10.75
N THR A 43 18.19 -38.99 10.94
CA THR A 43 16.86 -38.42 10.79
C THR A 43 16.40 -38.59 9.33
N PRO A 44 15.14 -39.00 9.06
CA PRO A 44 14.65 -39.31 7.72
C PRO A 44 14.27 -38.05 6.92
N LEU A 45 15.12 -37.03 6.93
CA LEU A 45 14.93 -35.78 6.18
C LEU A 45 15.97 -35.57 5.07
N SER A 46 17.09 -36.31 5.08
CA SER A 46 18.13 -36.18 4.06
C SER A 46 17.88 -36.99 2.77
N ARG A 47 16.89 -37.89 2.75
CA ARG A 47 16.49 -38.65 1.54
C ARG A 47 15.34 -38.05 0.73
N MET A 48 14.77 -36.92 1.17
CA MET A 48 13.78 -36.17 0.36
C MET A 48 14.43 -35.03 -0.46
N LEU A 49 15.72 -34.77 -0.29
CA LEU A 49 16.41 -33.61 -0.90
C LEU A 49 17.36 -33.96 -2.06
N GLU A 50 17.42 -35.21 -2.51
CA GLU A 50 18.29 -35.63 -3.64
C GLU A 50 17.55 -35.75 -4.99
N GLY A 51 16.32 -35.22 -5.11
CA GLY A 51 15.48 -35.39 -6.31
C GLY A 51 15.24 -34.17 -7.20
N LEU A 52 15.74 -32.97 -6.86
CA LEU A 52 15.32 -31.73 -7.54
C LEU A 52 16.47 -30.78 -7.87
N ALA A 53 17.56 -31.32 -8.43
CA ALA A 53 18.51 -30.50 -9.16
C ALA A 53 18.42 -30.81 -10.66
N THR A 54 18.24 -29.74 -11.44
CA THR A 54 18.32 -29.61 -12.91
C THR A 54 17.04 -29.82 -13.71
N THR A 55 16.34 -28.71 -14.01
CA THR A 55 16.06 -28.20 -15.37
C THR A 55 15.36 -26.83 -15.32
N SER A 56 16.02 -25.83 -15.94
CA SER A 56 15.51 -24.62 -16.61
C SER A 56 14.39 -23.75 -16.00
N GLU A 57 14.76 -22.50 -15.71
CA GLU A 57 14.06 -21.25 -16.05
C GLU A 57 12.54 -21.32 -16.23
N HIS A 58 11.78 -21.18 -15.16
CA HIS A 58 10.43 -20.61 -15.22
C HIS A 58 10.30 -19.62 -14.07
N ALA A 59 10.32 -18.33 -14.40
CA ALA A 59 9.86 -17.31 -13.47
C ALA A 59 8.41 -17.67 -13.09
N ILE A 60 8.21 -18.10 -11.84
CA ILE A 60 6.88 -18.29 -11.29
C ILE A 60 6.27 -16.89 -11.17
N VAL A 61 5.63 -16.43 -12.25
CA VAL A 61 4.68 -15.35 -12.19
C VAL A 61 3.44 -15.94 -11.56
N MET A 62 3.28 -15.70 -10.25
CA MET A 62 2.06 -16.06 -9.57
C MET A 62 0.88 -15.35 -10.26
N PRO A 63 -0.26 -16.04 -10.47
CA PRO A 63 -1.48 -15.37 -10.90
C PRO A 63 -1.79 -14.22 -9.93
N VAL A 64 -2.30 -13.11 -10.46
CA VAL A 64 -2.72 -11.95 -9.66
C VAL A 64 -3.76 -12.45 -8.64
N GLU A 65 -3.34 -12.66 -7.39
CA GLU A 65 -4.26 -12.97 -6.30
C GLU A 65 -5.33 -11.86 -6.26
N PRO A 66 -6.62 -12.18 -6.01
CA PRO A 66 -7.61 -11.14 -5.77
C PRO A 66 -7.05 -10.20 -4.71
N ALA A 67 -6.94 -8.91 -5.05
CA ALA A 67 -6.24 -7.95 -4.21
C ALA A 67 -6.83 -8.04 -2.79
N LEU A 68 -6.02 -8.48 -1.82
CA LEU A 68 -6.48 -8.58 -0.45
C LEU A 68 -6.85 -7.18 0.04
N TYR A 69 -8.10 -7.05 0.49
CA TYR A 69 -8.60 -5.80 1.03
C TYR A 69 -7.78 -5.39 2.24
N PRO A 70 -7.31 -4.14 2.32
CA PRO A 70 -6.18 -3.84 3.17
C PRO A 70 -6.57 -3.56 4.62
N LEU A 71 -7.84 -3.33 4.96
CA LEU A 71 -8.28 -2.93 6.30
C LEU A 71 -8.99 -4.09 7.03
N THR A 72 -8.86 -4.12 8.36
CA THR A 72 -9.70 -4.99 9.20
C THR A 72 -11.13 -4.47 9.26
N PRO A 73 -12.14 -5.30 9.62
CA PRO A 73 -13.51 -4.84 9.80
C PRO A 73 -13.65 -3.66 10.76
N SER A 74 -12.87 -3.64 11.85
CA SER A 74 -12.86 -2.53 12.80
C SER A 74 -12.30 -1.23 12.21
N GLN A 75 -11.21 -1.32 11.45
CA GLN A 75 -10.62 -0.15 10.76
C GLN A 75 -11.56 0.42 9.70
N THR A 76 -12.20 -0.46 8.91
CA THR A 76 -13.22 -0.07 7.93
C THR A 76 -14.40 0.61 8.62
N SER A 77 -14.90 0.05 9.71
CA SER A 77 -16.04 0.61 10.44
C SER A 77 -15.73 2.01 11.00
N VAL A 78 -14.56 2.21 11.60
CA VAL A 78 -14.14 3.53 12.11
C VAL A 78 -14.04 4.55 10.99
N LEU A 79 -13.34 4.23 9.89
CA LEU A 79 -13.16 5.15 8.78
C LEU A 79 -14.49 5.57 8.15
N VAL A 80 -15.39 4.61 7.92
CA VAL A 80 -16.71 4.89 7.35
C VAL A 80 -17.57 5.69 8.33
N ARG A 81 -17.47 5.39 9.64
CA ARG A 81 -18.20 6.15 10.67
C ARG A 81 -17.76 7.61 10.68
N GLU A 82 -16.47 7.88 10.58
CA GLU A 82 -15.93 9.25 10.52
C GLU A 82 -16.50 10.00 9.31
N ALA A 83 -16.53 9.39 8.13
CA ALA A 83 -17.11 9.99 6.92
C ALA A 83 -18.63 10.23 7.03
N LEU A 84 -19.38 9.30 7.64
CA LEU A 84 -20.82 9.49 7.88
C LEU A 84 -21.12 10.60 8.90
N LEU A 85 -20.25 10.78 9.89
CA LEU A 85 -20.36 11.87 10.86
C LEU A 85 -19.99 13.21 10.21
N GLU A 86 -18.95 13.24 9.37
CA GLU A 86 -18.56 14.44 8.60
C GLU A 86 -19.73 14.96 7.75
N ASP A 87 -20.47 14.07 7.09
CA ASP A 87 -21.60 14.41 6.21
C ASP A 87 -22.92 14.65 6.98
N GLU A 88 -22.92 14.57 8.31
CA GLU A 88 -24.13 14.62 9.15
C GLU A 88 -25.22 13.64 8.67
N ALA A 89 -24.82 12.48 8.13
CA ALA A 89 -25.70 11.53 7.44
C ALA A 89 -26.81 10.97 8.34
N PHE A 90 -26.61 10.95 9.66
CA PHE A 90 -27.63 10.53 10.63
C PHE A 90 -28.74 11.57 10.84
N ASN A 91 -28.53 12.82 10.41
CA ASN A 91 -29.40 13.96 10.61
C ASN A 91 -29.80 14.61 9.27
N ASP A 92 -29.92 13.82 8.21
CA ASP A 92 -30.27 14.28 6.86
C ASP A 92 -31.67 14.94 6.82
N VAL A 93 -31.67 16.27 6.92
CA VAL A 93 -32.88 17.10 7.02
C VAL A 93 -33.76 16.93 5.78
N THR A 94 -33.16 16.83 4.60
CA THR A 94 -33.91 16.72 3.34
C THR A 94 -34.66 15.39 3.30
N THR A 95 -33.96 14.28 3.60
CA THR A 95 -34.57 12.95 3.61
C THR A 95 -35.61 12.81 4.72
N ILE A 96 -35.35 13.35 5.91
CA ILE A 96 -36.32 13.33 7.02
C ILE A 96 -37.59 14.09 6.67
N ALA A 97 -37.47 15.25 6.01
CA ALA A 97 -38.60 16.11 5.67
C ALA A 97 -39.43 15.59 4.48
N THR A 98 -38.82 14.87 3.53
CA THR A 98 -39.45 14.56 2.24
C THR A 98 -39.84 13.10 2.05
N VAL A 99 -39.23 12.17 2.80
CA VAL A 99 -39.42 10.72 2.61
C VAL A 99 -40.12 10.14 3.82
N LEU A 100 -41.16 9.32 3.65
CA LEU A 100 -41.84 8.64 4.78
C LEU A 100 -40.92 7.63 5.47
N SER A 101 -41.01 7.52 6.80
CA SER A 101 -40.11 6.68 7.62
C SER A 101 -40.18 5.18 7.30
N GLU A 102 -41.34 4.72 6.88
CA GLU A 102 -41.69 3.34 6.57
C GLU A 102 -41.56 3.01 5.07
N ARG A 103 -41.24 4.02 4.24
CA ARG A 103 -41.09 3.81 2.80
C ARG A 103 -39.93 2.86 2.54
N ARG A 104 -40.23 1.73 1.92
CA ARG A 104 -39.22 0.79 1.40
C ARG A 104 -38.86 1.14 -0.03
N ALA A 105 -37.63 0.83 -0.41
CA ALA A 105 -37.12 1.01 -1.75
C ALA A 105 -36.19 -0.12 -2.18
N ARG A 106 -35.99 -0.22 -3.49
CA ARG A 106 -34.94 -0.98 -4.15
C ARG A 106 -34.10 0.01 -4.94
N ALA A 107 -32.80 -0.18 -4.92
CA ALA A 107 -31.88 0.71 -5.60
C ALA A 107 -30.65 -0.06 -6.10
N HIS A 108 -29.98 0.54 -7.07
CA HIS A 108 -28.76 0.05 -7.66
C HIS A 108 -27.67 1.11 -7.58
N ILE A 109 -26.44 0.71 -7.28
CA ILE A 109 -25.27 1.51 -7.65
C ILE A 109 -24.86 1.09 -9.05
N VAL A 110 -24.77 2.04 -9.96
CA VAL A 110 -24.61 1.81 -11.40
C VAL A 110 -23.40 2.60 -11.91
N ALA A 111 -22.56 1.96 -12.72
CA ALA A 111 -21.47 2.63 -13.41
C ALA A 111 -22.03 3.57 -14.50
N ARG A 112 -21.58 4.82 -14.53
CA ARG A 112 -21.92 5.79 -15.59
C ARG A 112 -20.81 5.97 -16.62
N ALA A 113 -19.58 5.60 -16.24
CA ALA A 113 -18.42 5.55 -17.12
C ALA A 113 -17.80 4.15 -17.15
N GLN A 114 -17.01 3.88 -18.20
CA GLN A 114 -16.19 2.67 -18.26
C GLN A 114 -15.01 2.77 -17.29
N GLY A 115 -14.73 1.70 -16.55
CA GLY A 115 -13.63 1.69 -15.58
C GLY A 115 -13.44 0.36 -14.86
N VAL A 116 -12.67 0.38 -13.78
CA VAL A 116 -12.47 -0.73 -12.83
C VAL A 116 -13.09 -0.34 -11.51
N VAL A 117 -13.90 -1.23 -10.92
CA VAL A 117 -14.50 -1.01 -9.60
C VAL A 117 -13.48 -1.29 -8.50
N ALA A 118 -13.42 -0.43 -7.48
CA ALA A 118 -12.67 -0.68 -6.26
C ALA A 118 -13.34 0.02 -5.06
N GLY A 119 -13.32 -0.61 -3.89
CA GLY A 119 -13.79 -0.03 -2.63
C GLY A 119 -15.16 -0.49 -2.15
N LEU A 120 -15.71 -1.59 -2.69
CA LEU A 120 -17.04 -2.09 -2.33
C LEU A 120 -17.25 -2.32 -0.83
N PRO A 121 -16.28 -2.84 -0.04
CA PRO A 121 -16.47 -3.01 1.39
C PRO A 121 -16.78 -1.71 2.15
N LEU A 122 -16.27 -0.56 1.68
CA LEU A 122 -16.52 0.75 2.30
C LEU A 122 -17.96 1.22 2.03
N ALA A 123 -18.44 1.06 0.80
CA ALA A 123 -19.81 1.39 0.44
C ALA A 123 -20.83 0.51 1.17
N VAL A 124 -20.60 -0.81 1.22
CA VAL A 124 -21.45 -1.74 1.96
C VAL A 124 -21.52 -1.38 3.44
N GLU A 125 -20.37 -1.05 4.04
CA GLU A 125 -20.31 -0.61 5.45
C GLU A 125 -21.08 0.69 5.69
N ALA A 126 -21.07 1.65 4.74
CA ALA A 126 -21.79 2.91 4.89
C ALA A 126 -23.31 2.69 4.99
N PHE A 127 -23.88 1.88 4.08
CA PHE A 127 -25.30 1.51 4.16
C PHE A 127 -25.62 0.76 5.45
N ARG A 128 -24.76 -0.18 5.86
CA ARG A 128 -24.96 -0.99 7.07
C ARG A 128 -24.97 -0.13 8.34
N GLN A 129 -24.13 0.90 8.43
CA GLN A 129 -24.07 1.77 9.60
C GLN A 129 -25.25 2.73 9.71
N ILE A 130 -25.77 3.22 8.57
CA ILE A 130 -26.94 4.10 8.56
C ILE A 130 -28.22 3.34 8.89
N ASP A 131 -28.47 2.18 8.26
CA ASP A 131 -29.59 1.32 8.62
C ASP A 131 -29.19 -0.16 8.47
N PRO A 132 -29.04 -0.91 9.59
CA PRO A 132 -28.67 -2.33 9.55
C PRO A 132 -29.73 -3.23 8.90
N ARG A 133 -30.93 -2.70 8.59
CA ARG A 133 -31.99 -3.41 7.88
C ARG A 133 -31.87 -3.29 6.35
N ILE A 134 -30.90 -2.50 5.84
CA ILE A 134 -30.58 -2.48 4.42
C ILE A 134 -29.81 -3.76 4.07
N THR A 135 -30.32 -4.50 3.09
CA THR A 135 -29.65 -5.66 2.53
C THR A 135 -28.93 -5.24 1.26
N VAL A 136 -27.63 -5.53 1.15
CA VAL A 136 -26.83 -5.24 -0.04
C VAL A 136 -26.36 -6.54 -0.67
N ARG A 137 -26.45 -6.64 -1.99
CA ARG A 137 -25.91 -7.71 -2.82
C ARG A 137 -24.88 -7.11 -3.76
N VAL A 138 -23.67 -7.67 -3.76
CA VAL A 138 -22.60 -7.26 -4.66
C VAL A 138 -22.78 -7.98 -6.01
N ASP A 139 -22.98 -7.22 -7.09
CA ASP A 139 -23.13 -7.76 -8.44
C ASP A 139 -21.78 -7.93 -9.14
N VAL A 140 -20.84 -7.03 -8.85
CA VAL A 140 -19.51 -6.98 -9.47
C VAL A 140 -18.45 -6.87 -8.38
N PRO A 141 -17.39 -7.72 -8.34
CA PRO A 141 -16.35 -7.64 -7.32
C PRO A 141 -15.33 -6.53 -7.59
N ASP A 142 -14.58 -6.13 -6.56
CA ASP A 142 -13.46 -5.19 -6.73
C ASP A 142 -12.40 -5.77 -7.69
N GLY A 143 -11.86 -4.93 -8.57
CA GLY A 143 -10.94 -5.30 -9.64
C GLY A 143 -11.62 -5.66 -10.97
N ALA A 144 -12.95 -5.78 -11.00
CA ALA A 144 -13.66 -6.06 -12.23
C ALA A 144 -13.88 -4.80 -13.09
N MET A 145 -13.84 -5.00 -14.41
CA MET A 145 -14.18 -3.97 -15.40
C MET A 145 -15.70 -3.76 -15.46
N VAL A 146 -16.12 -2.50 -15.59
CA VAL A 146 -17.51 -2.09 -15.77
C VAL A 146 -17.67 -1.16 -16.96
N THR A 147 -18.87 -1.13 -17.52
CA THR A 147 -19.29 -0.23 -18.60
C THR A 147 -20.52 0.58 -18.17
N PRO A 148 -20.81 1.72 -18.84
CA PRO A 148 -21.99 2.53 -18.53
C PRO A 148 -23.28 1.69 -18.50
N GLY A 149 -24.11 1.91 -17.48
CA GLY A 149 -25.37 1.19 -17.24
C GLY A 149 -25.23 -0.14 -16.50
N MET A 150 -24.01 -0.62 -16.23
CA MET A 150 -23.80 -1.88 -15.52
C MET A 150 -24.06 -1.72 -14.01
N PRO A 151 -24.94 -2.54 -13.39
CA PRO A 151 -25.14 -2.54 -11.96
C PRO A 151 -23.91 -3.13 -11.24
N VAL A 152 -23.48 -2.44 -10.18
CA VAL A 152 -22.33 -2.80 -9.35
C VAL A 152 -22.78 -3.36 -8.00
N LEU A 153 -23.77 -2.71 -7.38
CA LEU A 153 -24.45 -3.16 -6.17
C LEU A 153 -25.95 -3.09 -6.38
N PHE A 154 -26.67 -4.01 -5.75
CA PHE A 154 -28.10 -3.94 -5.56
C PHE A 154 -28.41 -3.85 -4.07
N MET A 155 -29.43 -3.08 -3.69
CA MET A 155 -29.85 -2.95 -2.30
C MET A 155 -31.35 -2.82 -2.12
N THR A 156 -31.85 -3.28 -0.98
CA THR A 156 -33.24 -3.07 -0.55
C THR A 156 -33.29 -2.69 0.92
N GLY A 157 -34.24 -1.83 1.31
CA GLY A 157 -34.36 -1.36 2.69
C GLY A 157 -35.26 -0.14 2.82
N HIS A 158 -35.13 0.59 3.92
CA HIS A 158 -35.81 1.88 4.08
C HIS A 158 -35.18 2.92 3.15
N ALA A 159 -36.02 3.63 2.40
CA ALA A 159 -35.59 4.64 1.46
C ALA A 159 -34.75 5.73 2.13
N ARG A 160 -35.12 6.13 3.36
CA ARG A 160 -34.35 7.10 4.14
C ARG A 160 -32.90 6.67 4.35
N GLY A 161 -32.69 5.43 4.79
CA GLY A 161 -31.35 4.93 5.06
C GLY A 161 -30.50 4.79 3.79
N ILE A 162 -31.12 4.44 2.66
CA ILE A 162 -30.43 4.37 1.36
C ILE A 162 -29.97 5.76 0.93
N LEU A 163 -30.86 6.77 0.97
CA LEU A 163 -30.54 8.14 0.57
C LEU A 163 -29.47 8.76 1.46
N SER A 164 -29.59 8.63 2.77
CA SER A 164 -28.64 9.25 3.70
C SER A 164 -27.24 8.62 3.68
N ALA A 165 -27.12 7.35 3.26
CA ALA A 165 -25.82 6.69 3.08
C ALA A 165 -25.18 6.95 1.71
N GLU A 166 -25.97 7.41 0.73
CA GLU A 166 -25.60 7.44 -0.69
C GLU A 166 -24.28 8.18 -0.93
N ARG A 167 -24.18 9.42 -0.46
CA ARG A 167 -23.05 10.29 -0.80
C ARG A 167 -21.72 9.73 -0.29
N VAL A 168 -21.70 9.27 0.96
CA VAL A 168 -20.50 8.66 1.57
C VAL A 168 -20.12 7.37 0.83
N ALA A 169 -21.09 6.51 0.53
CA ALA A 169 -20.83 5.27 -0.22
C ALA A 169 -20.26 5.55 -1.62
N LEU A 170 -20.86 6.49 -2.36
CA LEU A 170 -20.40 6.87 -3.69
C LEU A 170 -19.03 7.53 -3.65
N ASN A 171 -18.74 8.42 -2.70
CA ASN A 171 -17.44 9.09 -2.61
C ASN A 171 -16.28 8.10 -2.48
N PHE A 172 -16.42 7.06 -1.62
CA PHE A 172 -15.42 6.00 -1.51
C PHE A 172 -15.27 5.22 -2.83
N LEU A 173 -16.38 4.75 -3.41
CA LEU A 173 -16.37 3.96 -4.64
C LEU A 173 -15.80 4.74 -5.81
N GLN A 174 -16.30 5.94 -6.07
CA GLN A 174 -15.88 6.79 -7.18
C GLN A 174 -14.38 7.10 -7.08
N ARG A 175 -13.87 7.45 -5.88
CA ARG A 175 -12.46 7.76 -5.68
C ARG A 175 -11.55 6.56 -5.94
N LEU A 176 -11.83 5.42 -5.31
CA LEU A 176 -10.98 4.23 -5.42
C LEU A 176 -11.11 3.58 -6.80
N SER A 177 -12.32 3.53 -7.37
CA SER A 177 -12.53 3.08 -8.74
C SER A 177 -11.84 3.99 -9.76
N GLY A 178 -11.75 5.29 -9.48
CA GLY A 178 -10.97 6.24 -10.28
C GLY A 178 -9.48 5.90 -10.33
N VAL A 179 -8.88 5.60 -9.18
CA VAL A 179 -7.48 5.14 -9.06
C VAL A 179 -7.29 3.82 -9.82
N ALA A 180 -8.14 2.81 -9.57
CA ALA A 180 -8.05 1.51 -10.23
C ALA A 180 -8.21 1.62 -11.76
N SER A 181 -9.15 2.44 -12.22
CA SER A 181 -9.38 2.71 -13.65
C SER A 181 -8.18 3.38 -14.31
N LEU A 182 -7.59 4.38 -13.66
CA LEU A 182 -6.39 5.04 -14.18
C LEU A 182 -5.21 4.05 -14.25
N THR A 183 -4.99 3.26 -13.20
CA THR A 183 -3.95 2.24 -13.19
C THR A 183 -4.12 1.22 -14.32
N SER A 184 -5.34 0.71 -14.52
CA SER A 184 -5.63 -0.24 -15.61
C SER A 184 -5.30 0.32 -17.00
N ARG A 185 -5.51 1.62 -17.21
CA ARG A 185 -5.09 2.31 -18.45
C ARG A 185 -3.58 2.33 -18.63
N TYR A 186 -2.81 2.63 -17.58
CA TYR A 186 -1.35 2.58 -17.63
C TYR A 186 -0.82 1.16 -17.86
N VAL A 187 -1.39 0.17 -17.16
CA VAL A 187 -1.03 -1.25 -17.34
C VAL A 187 -1.31 -1.70 -18.77
N SER A 188 -2.47 -1.34 -19.32
CA SER A 188 -2.82 -1.62 -20.71
C SER A 188 -1.86 -0.94 -21.70
N ALA A 189 -1.46 0.31 -21.41
CA ALA A 189 -0.54 1.06 -22.28
C ALA A 189 0.84 0.41 -22.39
N VAL A 190 1.33 -0.27 -21.34
CA VAL A 190 2.65 -0.94 -21.34
C VAL A 190 2.57 -2.44 -21.65
N ALA A 191 1.40 -2.97 -22.01
CA ALA A 191 1.25 -4.38 -22.30
C ALA A 191 2.24 -4.86 -23.38
N GLY A 192 2.89 -6.00 -23.12
CA GLY A 192 3.85 -6.63 -24.02
C GLY A 192 5.31 -6.15 -23.91
N THR A 193 5.61 -5.11 -23.13
CA THR A 193 6.99 -4.62 -22.93
C THR A 193 7.74 -5.34 -21.80
N GLY A 194 7.01 -5.98 -20.89
CA GLY A 194 7.55 -6.57 -19.66
C GLY A 194 7.63 -5.61 -18.47
N ALA A 195 7.46 -4.30 -18.71
CA ALA A 195 7.49 -3.29 -17.65
C ALA A 195 6.26 -3.40 -16.72
N ARG A 196 6.46 -3.14 -15.43
CA ARG A 196 5.39 -3.08 -14.42
C ARG A 196 5.10 -1.64 -14.01
N ILE A 197 3.83 -1.32 -13.84
CA ILE A 197 3.38 -0.01 -13.33
C ILE A 197 3.33 -0.04 -11.81
N LEU A 198 4.03 0.89 -11.17
CA LEU A 198 4.11 1.03 -9.72
C LEU A 198 3.43 2.32 -9.25
N ASP A 199 2.82 2.27 -8.07
CA ASP A 199 2.38 3.45 -7.34
C ASP A 199 3.53 4.13 -6.57
N THR A 200 3.21 5.15 -5.76
CA THR A 200 4.20 5.86 -4.94
C THR A 200 3.67 6.11 -3.53
N ARG A 201 4.40 6.91 -2.75
CA ARG A 201 3.93 7.47 -1.47
C ARG A 201 3.23 8.83 -1.61
N LYS A 202 3.06 9.34 -2.84
CA LYS A 202 2.29 10.56 -3.17
C LYS A 202 0.78 10.25 -3.11
N THR A 203 0.32 9.93 -1.92
CA THR A 203 -1.04 9.48 -1.64
C THR A 203 -1.81 10.51 -0.83
N THR A 204 -3.14 10.44 -0.86
CA THR A 204 -3.97 11.23 0.06
C THR A 204 -3.61 10.85 1.51
N PRO A 205 -3.33 11.84 2.40
CA PRO A 205 -3.03 11.55 3.80
C PRO A 205 -4.10 10.68 4.46
N GLY A 206 -3.68 9.68 5.26
CA GLY A 206 -4.58 8.70 5.87
C GLY A 206 -5.08 7.58 4.95
N TRP A 207 -5.08 7.77 3.63
CA TRP A 207 -5.72 6.86 2.66
C TRP A 207 -4.76 5.92 1.93
N ARG A 208 -3.45 5.97 2.22
CA ARG A 208 -2.42 5.22 1.49
C ARG A 208 -2.75 3.75 1.28
N ARG A 209 -3.21 3.04 2.32
CA ARG A 209 -3.55 1.60 2.24
C ARG A 209 -4.66 1.35 1.22
N LEU A 210 -5.67 2.21 1.17
CA LEU A 210 -6.80 2.12 0.25
C LEU A 210 -6.41 2.48 -1.18
N GLU A 211 -5.65 3.56 -1.38
CA GLU A 211 -5.22 3.97 -2.72
C GLU A 211 -4.27 2.94 -3.34
N LYS A 212 -3.32 2.40 -2.56
CA LYS A 212 -2.46 1.29 -3.02
C LYS A 212 -3.26 0.01 -3.25
N TYR A 213 -4.33 -0.22 -2.51
CA TYR A 213 -5.27 -1.30 -2.81
C TYR A 213 -5.98 -1.10 -4.16
N ALA A 214 -6.46 0.10 -4.44
CA ALA A 214 -7.06 0.43 -5.73
C ALA A 214 -6.07 0.29 -6.90
N VAL A 215 -4.80 0.65 -6.71
CA VAL A 215 -3.74 0.40 -7.70
C VAL A 215 -3.65 -1.10 -8.03
N ARG A 216 -3.63 -1.97 -7.01
CA ARG A 216 -3.64 -3.43 -7.23
C ARG A 216 -4.90 -3.92 -7.92
N ALA A 217 -6.07 -3.38 -7.54
CA ALA A 217 -7.34 -3.69 -8.21
C ALA A 217 -7.30 -3.32 -9.71
N GLY A 218 -6.58 -2.25 -10.07
CA GLY A 218 -6.32 -1.86 -11.46
C GLY A 218 -5.20 -2.63 -12.16
N GLY A 219 -4.62 -3.65 -11.53
CA GLY A 219 -3.53 -4.47 -12.10
C GLY A 219 -2.11 -3.88 -11.95
N GLY A 220 -1.97 -2.77 -11.21
CA GLY A 220 -0.66 -2.20 -10.88
C GLY A 220 -0.01 -2.89 -9.68
N TYR A 221 1.22 -2.48 -9.39
CA TYR A 221 2.03 -3.01 -8.29
C TYR A 221 2.30 -1.92 -7.25
N ASN A 222 2.46 -2.33 -5.99
CA ASN A 222 2.83 -1.41 -4.94
C ASN A 222 4.35 -1.21 -4.93
N HIS A 223 4.80 0.03 -4.93
CA HIS A 223 6.09 0.41 -4.34
C HIS A 223 6.01 0.29 -2.81
N ARG A 224 7.09 0.61 -2.08
CA ARG A 224 7.14 0.53 -0.61
C ARG A 224 5.96 1.27 0.05
N MET A 225 5.41 0.66 1.10
CA MET A 225 4.25 1.18 1.84
C MET A 225 4.60 2.42 2.67
N ASP A 226 5.82 2.45 3.20
CA ASP A 226 6.26 3.41 4.19
C ASP A 226 7.78 3.59 4.14
N LEU A 227 8.33 4.32 5.12
CA LEU A 227 9.77 4.56 5.25
C LEU A 227 10.50 3.41 5.96
N ALA A 228 9.78 2.50 6.61
CA ALA A 228 10.36 1.47 7.46
C ALA A 228 10.68 0.17 6.71
N THR A 229 10.02 -0.05 5.57
CA THR A 229 10.02 -1.35 4.86
C THR A 229 11.06 -1.50 3.76
N ALA A 230 11.58 -0.40 3.19
CA ALA A 230 12.62 -0.43 2.16
C ALA A 230 13.43 0.87 2.15
N VAL A 231 14.72 0.75 1.81
CA VAL A 231 15.62 1.89 1.65
C VAL A 231 15.44 2.47 0.25
N LEU A 232 15.27 3.79 0.18
CA LEU A 232 15.34 4.57 -1.07
C LEU A 232 16.20 5.79 -0.80
N ILE A 233 17.44 5.74 -1.30
CA ILE A 233 18.41 6.82 -1.23
C ILE A 233 18.09 7.80 -2.36
N LYS A 234 17.71 9.01 -1.97
CA LYS A 234 17.39 10.13 -2.88
C LYS A 234 18.50 11.16 -2.91
N ASP A 235 18.43 12.09 -3.84
CA ASP A 235 19.22 13.33 -3.92
C ASP A 235 19.53 13.98 -2.55
N ASN A 236 18.52 14.17 -1.72
CA ASN A 236 18.63 14.81 -0.41
C ASN A 236 19.41 13.95 0.60
N HIS A 237 19.35 12.62 0.47
CA HIS A 237 20.16 11.73 1.30
C HIS A 237 21.62 11.77 0.85
N LEU A 238 21.87 11.80 -0.47
CA LEU A 238 23.21 11.93 -1.03
C LEU A 238 23.84 13.27 -0.66
N ALA A 239 23.09 14.36 -0.73
CA ALA A 239 23.55 15.69 -0.29
C ALA A 239 23.98 15.69 1.18
N ALA A 240 23.31 14.92 2.04
CA ALA A 240 23.66 14.80 3.46
C ALA A 240 24.92 13.96 3.72
N VAL A 241 25.47 13.29 2.72
CA VAL A 241 26.71 12.48 2.79
C VAL A 241 27.70 12.86 1.69
N ASP A 242 27.72 14.15 1.31
CA ASP A 242 28.66 14.74 0.34
C ASP A 242 28.64 14.07 -1.05
N GLY A 243 27.50 13.51 -1.44
CA GLY A 243 27.30 12.84 -2.72
C GLY A 243 27.88 11.41 -2.79
N ASP A 244 28.39 10.85 -1.68
CA ASP A 244 29.00 9.52 -1.68
C ASP A 244 27.95 8.40 -1.70
N ILE A 245 27.59 7.97 -2.92
CA ILE A 245 26.67 6.85 -3.18
C ILE A 245 27.18 5.55 -2.54
N ALA A 246 28.48 5.27 -2.63
CA ALA A 246 29.03 4.03 -2.14
C ALA A 246 28.95 3.95 -0.60
N PHE A 247 29.22 5.07 0.08
CA PHE A 247 29.00 5.19 1.51
C PHE A 247 27.53 5.05 1.89
N ALA A 248 26.63 5.74 1.18
CA ALA A 248 25.19 5.65 1.45
C ALA A 248 24.66 4.21 1.35
N VAL A 249 25.04 3.50 0.29
CA VAL A 249 24.62 2.10 0.09
C VAL A 249 25.23 1.17 1.14
N ARG A 250 26.53 1.29 1.45
CA ARG A 250 27.16 0.48 2.52
C ARG A 250 26.48 0.69 3.87
N ARG A 251 26.27 1.94 4.26
CA ARG A 251 25.62 2.31 5.52
C ARG A 251 24.17 1.83 5.57
N ALA A 252 23.46 1.86 4.44
CA ALA A 252 22.12 1.29 4.33
C ALA A 252 22.13 -0.22 4.56
N ARG A 253 23.09 -0.96 3.98
CA ARG A 253 23.22 -2.42 4.19
C ARG A 253 23.55 -2.79 5.64
N GLU A 254 24.33 -1.96 6.33
CA GLU A 254 24.71 -2.19 7.72
C GLU A 254 23.57 -1.93 8.72
N LEU A 255 22.68 -0.97 8.43
CA LEU A 255 21.72 -0.44 9.39
C LEU A 255 20.25 -0.74 9.05
N ALA A 256 19.93 -1.06 7.80
CA ALA A 256 18.56 -1.37 7.42
C ALA A 256 18.13 -2.75 7.96
N PRO A 257 16.82 -2.98 8.16
CA PRO A 257 16.32 -4.29 8.53
C PRO A 257 16.76 -5.38 7.54
N ASP A 258 17.00 -6.58 8.05
CA ASP A 258 17.37 -7.72 7.22
C ASP A 258 16.36 -7.94 6.08
N GLY A 259 16.87 -8.13 4.87
CA GLY A 259 16.06 -8.31 3.66
C GLY A 259 15.45 -7.03 3.07
N ALA A 260 15.68 -5.86 3.67
CA ALA A 260 15.29 -4.60 3.05
C ALA A 260 16.06 -4.37 1.74
N ARG A 261 15.32 -4.12 0.66
CA ARG A 261 15.91 -3.72 -0.62
C ARG A 261 16.51 -2.32 -0.50
N VAL A 262 17.68 -2.13 -1.10
CA VAL A 262 18.36 -0.84 -1.21
C VAL A 262 18.19 -0.30 -2.63
N GLU A 263 17.38 0.74 -2.73
CA GLU A 263 17.13 1.48 -3.96
C GLU A 263 17.89 2.81 -3.95
N VAL A 264 18.44 3.21 -5.10
CA VAL A 264 19.16 4.48 -5.28
C VAL A 264 18.56 5.24 -6.46
N GLU A 265 18.20 6.48 -6.22
CA GLU A 265 17.78 7.44 -7.25
C GLU A 265 19.00 8.02 -7.95
N CYS A 266 19.00 7.97 -9.28
CA CYS A 266 20.08 8.41 -10.15
C CYS A 266 19.52 9.27 -11.28
N ASP A 267 20.15 10.40 -11.54
CA ASP A 267 19.85 11.31 -12.66
C ASP A 267 20.94 11.31 -13.75
N THR A 268 22.10 10.69 -13.48
CA THR A 268 23.20 10.55 -14.43
C THR A 268 23.71 9.12 -14.55
N LYS A 269 24.27 8.77 -15.72
CA LYS A 269 24.91 7.46 -15.98
C LYS A 269 26.06 7.16 -15.01
N ALA A 270 26.79 8.20 -14.56
CA ALA A 270 27.87 8.05 -13.60
C ALA A 270 27.36 7.56 -12.23
N GLN A 271 26.25 8.13 -11.75
CA GLN A 271 25.60 7.68 -10.52
C GLN A 271 25.06 6.25 -10.65
N VAL A 272 24.46 5.89 -11.78
CA VAL A 272 24.03 4.51 -12.06
C VAL A 272 25.21 3.54 -11.94
N GLY A 273 26.36 3.87 -12.53
CA GLY A 273 27.58 3.08 -12.41
C GLY A 273 28.08 2.94 -10.96
N ALA A 274 28.06 4.04 -10.19
CA ALA A 274 28.46 4.04 -8.78
C ALA A 274 27.52 3.20 -7.90
N ALA A 275 26.21 3.32 -8.09
CA ALA A 275 25.20 2.58 -7.34
C ALA A 275 25.26 1.08 -7.66
N LEU A 276 25.46 0.71 -8.93
CA LEU A 276 25.69 -0.69 -9.33
C LEU A 276 26.97 -1.27 -8.73
N ALA A 277 28.06 -0.50 -8.71
CA ALA A 277 29.32 -0.93 -8.10
C ALA A 277 29.20 -1.10 -6.57
N ALA A 278 28.37 -0.28 -5.93
CA ALA A 278 28.07 -0.36 -4.51
C ALA A 278 27.10 -1.48 -4.13
N GLY A 279 26.45 -2.13 -5.11
CA GLY A 279 25.54 -3.25 -4.89
C GLY A 279 24.13 -2.85 -4.49
N ALA A 280 23.59 -1.77 -5.07
CA ALA A 280 22.16 -1.46 -4.95
C ALA A 280 21.29 -2.54 -5.62
N ASP A 281 20.14 -2.85 -5.03
CA ASP A 281 19.19 -3.84 -5.57
C ASP A 281 18.33 -3.26 -6.71
N VAL A 282 18.03 -1.96 -6.59
CA VAL A 282 17.15 -1.23 -7.50
C VAL A 282 17.79 0.12 -7.83
N ILE A 283 17.77 0.48 -9.11
CA ILE A 283 18.25 1.77 -9.61
C ILE A 283 17.05 2.53 -10.19
N MET A 284 16.69 3.64 -9.54
CA MET A 284 15.66 4.54 -10.03
C MET A 284 16.29 5.56 -10.99
N LEU A 285 15.86 5.55 -12.24
CA LEU A 285 16.26 6.46 -13.32
C LEU A 285 15.33 7.67 -13.29
N ASP A 286 15.72 8.74 -12.60
CA ASP A 286 14.87 9.92 -12.39
C ASP A 286 15.03 10.94 -13.53
N ASN A 287 13.91 11.28 -14.18
CA ASN A 287 13.82 12.33 -15.21
C ASN A 287 14.84 12.21 -16.37
N MET A 288 15.37 11.02 -16.64
CA MET A 288 16.28 10.77 -17.77
C MET A 288 15.57 10.82 -19.12
N SER A 289 16.28 11.21 -20.19
CA SER A 289 15.78 11.06 -21.57
C SER A 289 15.62 9.57 -21.92
N LEU A 290 14.79 9.26 -22.92
CA LEU A 290 14.56 7.87 -23.35
C LEU A 290 15.86 7.17 -23.80
N GLU A 291 16.74 7.91 -24.46
CA GLU A 291 18.05 7.41 -24.92
C GLU A 291 18.93 7.04 -23.73
N LEU A 292 19.06 7.96 -22.76
CA LEU A 292 19.87 7.74 -21.56
C LEU A 292 19.29 6.61 -20.70
N MET A 293 17.96 6.56 -20.57
CA MET A 293 17.26 5.50 -19.85
C MET A 293 17.52 4.13 -20.47
N LYS A 294 17.48 4.02 -21.81
CA LYS A 294 17.79 2.78 -22.53
C LYS A 294 19.24 2.33 -22.31
N GLU A 295 20.19 3.27 -22.33
CA GLU A 295 21.59 2.97 -22.03
C GLU A 295 21.77 2.47 -20.59
N CYS A 296 21.13 3.12 -19.62
CA CYS A 296 21.22 2.76 -18.20
C CYS A 296 20.52 1.43 -17.91
N ALA A 297 19.35 1.18 -18.51
CA ALA A 297 18.66 -0.10 -18.43
C ALA A 297 19.52 -1.26 -18.94
N ALA A 298 20.19 -1.07 -20.09
CA ALA A 298 21.13 -2.05 -20.64
C ALA A 298 22.33 -2.30 -19.71
N LEU A 299 22.85 -1.25 -19.06
CA LEU A 299 23.97 -1.34 -18.11
C LEU A 299 23.61 -2.10 -16.83
N CYS A 300 22.37 -1.95 -16.35
CA CYS A 300 21.87 -2.59 -15.13
C CYS A 300 21.44 -4.05 -15.33
N LYS A 301 21.20 -4.47 -16.57
CA LYS A 301 20.59 -5.77 -16.89
C LYS A 301 21.31 -6.94 -16.21
N GLY A 302 20.54 -7.74 -15.45
CA GLY A 302 21.04 -8.89 -14.70
C GLY A 302 21.84 -8.56 -13.43
N ARG A 303 21.95 -7.28 -13.06
CA ARG A 303 22.71 -6.81 -11.89
C ARG A 303 21.85 -6.07 -10.87
N ALA A 304 20.91 -5.26 -11.34
CA ALA A 304 19.94 -4.55 -10.50
C ALA A 304 18.63 -4.39 -11.26
N THR A 305 17.52 -4.24 -10.53
CA THR A 305 16.24 -3.86 -11.13
C THR A 305 16.25 -2.39 -11.49
N THR A 306 15.65 -2.02 -12.61
CA THR A 306 15.53 -0.62 -13.04
C THR A 306 14.12 -0.09 -12.91
N GLU A 307 14.00 1.11 -12.37
CA GLU A 307 12.74 1.80 -12.18
C GLU A 307 12.80 3.17 -12.87
N ALA A 308 11.90 3.45 -13.81
CA ALA A 308 11.74 4.80 -14.34
C ALA A 308 10.82 5.64 -13.45
N SER A 309 11.21 6.89 -13.18
CA SER A 309 10.42 7.86 -12.41
C SER A 309 10.55 9.27 -13.00
N GLY A 310 9.63 10.14 -12.61
CA GLY A 310 9.62 11.55 -12.99
C GLY A 310 8.75 11.85 -14.20
N GLY A 311 7.75 12.73 -14.03
CA GLY A 311 6.93 13.25 -15.14
C GLY A 311 6.15 12.22 -15.97
N VAL A 312 6.00 10.97 -15.50
CA VAL A 312 5.36 9.89 -16.28
C VAL A 312 3.90 10.20 -16.55
N ARG A 313 3.51 10.17 -17.84
CA ARG A 313 2.15 10.42 -18.33
C ARG A 313 1.67 9.25 -19.17
N LEU A 314 0.36 9.13 -19.31
CA LEU A 314 -0.25 8.01 -20.04
C LEU A 314 0.17 7.95 -21.52
N ASP A 315 0.41 9.10 -22.14
CA ASP A 315 0.87 9.18 -23.53
C ASP A 315 2.37 8.98 -23.71
N SER A 316 3.18 9.10 -22.64
CA SER A 316 4.63 8.86 -22.69
C SER A 316 5.06 7.51 -22.12
N VAL A 317 4.23 6.87 -21.29
CA VAL A 317 4.61 5.66 -20.53
C VAL A 317 5.03 4.49 -21.42
N ARG A 318 4.43 4.36 -22.62
CA ARG A 318 4.78 3.27 -23.55
C ARG A 318 6.22 3.40 -24.03
N ALA A 319 6.64 4.61 -24.42
CA ALA A 319 8.01 4.85 -24.87
C ALA A 319 9.03 4.63 -23.75
N ILE A 320 8.68 5.00 -22.51
CA ILE A 320 9.47 4.70 -21.31
C ILE A 320 9.62 3.18 -21.15
N ALA A 321 8.52 2.42 -21.25
CA ALA A 321 8.55 0.96 -21.13
C ALA A 321 9.42 0.28 -22.21
N GLU A 322 9.42 0.81 -23.43
CA GLU A 322 10.22 0.30 -24.55
C GLU A 322 11.73 0.58 -24.42
N THR A 323 12.16 1.38 -23.44
CA THR A 323 13.58 1.50 -23.08
C THR A 323 14.14 0.22 -22.45
N GLY A 324 13.27 -0.67 -21.97
CA GLY A 324 13.63 -1.93 -21.33
C GLY A 324 13.76 -1.84 -19.80
N VAL A 325 13.24 -0.79 -19.17
CA VAL A 325 13.13 -0.71 -17.71
C VAL A 325 12.17 -1.75 -17.16
N ASP A 326 12.46 -2.27 -15.97
CA ASP A 326 11.62 -3.29 -15.33
C ASP A 326 10.34 -2.69 -14.76
N TRP A 327 10.47 -1.53 -14.11
CA TRP A 327 9.39 -0.86 -13.37
C TRP A 327 9.24 0.60 -13.82
N ILE A 328 8.02 1.13 -13.69
CA ILE A 328 7.71 2.54 -13.95
C ILE A 328 6.80 3.05 -12.82
N SER A 329 7.32 3.99 -12.03
CA SER A 329 6.56 4.60 -10.93
C SER A 329 5.76 5.81 -11.40
N VAL A 330 4.45 5.77 -11.14
CA VAL A 330 3.51 6.81 -11.60
C VAL A 330 2.79 7.41 -10.40
N GLY A 331 3.25 8.59 -9.97
CA GLY A 331 2.63 9.31 -8.85
C GLY A 331 1.17 9.69 -9.11
N ALA A 332 0.85 10.03 -10.37
CA ALA A 332 -0.47 10.52 -10.76
C ALA A 332 -1.59 9.50 -10.53
N LEU A 333 -1.26 8.20 -10.40
CA LEU A 333 -2.23 7.14 -10.08
C LEU A 333 -2.97 7.42 -8.77
N THR A 334 -2.31 8.02 -7.79
CA THR A 334 -2.91 8.30 -6.49
C THR A 334 -3.19 9.78 -6.30
N HIS A 335 -2.24 10.69 -6.52
CA HIS A 335 -2.49 12.11 -6.23
C HIS A 335 -3.37 12.84 -7.25
N SER A 336 -3.63 12.27 -8.43
CA SER A 336 -4.35 12.97 -9.51
C SER A 336 -5.31 12.08 -10.31
N ALA A 337 -5.67 10.90 -9.80
CA ALA A 337 -6.68 10.08 -10.45
C ALA A 337 -8.06 10.77 -10.43
N PRO A 338 -8.71 10.95 -11.60
CA PRO A 338 -10.09 11.41 -11.64
C PRO A 338 -11.00 10.33 -11.03
N ALA A 339 -12.05 10.76 -10.34
CA ALA A 339 -13.06 9.84 -9.82
C ALA A 339 -13.80 9.16 -10.98
N LEU A 340 -14.14 7.87 -10.82
CA LEU A 340 -14.99 7.16 -11.80
C LEU A 340 -16.44 7.58 -11.58
N ASP A 341 -17.15 7.94 -12.64
CA ASP A 341 -18.56 8.31 -12.55
C ASP A 341 -19.44 7.08 -12.26
N ILE A 342 -20.08 7.10 -11.09
CA ILE A 342 -20.92 6.04 -10.52
C ILE A 342 -22.08 6.73 -9.82
N ALA A 343 -23.31 6.25 -10.03
CA ALA A 343 -24.51 6.84 -9.44
C ALA A 343 -25.32 5.80 -8.66
N LEU A 344 -26.23 6.28 -7.82
CA LEU A 344 -27.28 5.47 -7.22
C LEU A 344 -28.59 5.75 -7.95
N ASP A 345 -29.26 4.69 -8.40
CA ASP A 345 -30.55 4.73 -9.08
C ASP A 345 -31.59 3.98 -8.26
N PHE A 346 -32.76 4.57 -8.08
CA PHE A 346 -33.93 3.89 -7.53
C PHE A 346 -34.70 3.20 -8.67
N ASP A 347 -35.31 2.06 -8.36
CA ASP A 347 -36.29 1.41 -9.25
C ASP A 347 -37.61 2.20 -9.35
#